data_AF-A0A955LR75-F1
#
_entry.id   AF-A0A955LR75-F1
#
_cell.length_a   1.000
_cell.length_b   1.000
_cell.length_c   1.000
_cell.angle_alpha   90.00
_cell.angle_beta   90.00
_cell.angle_gamma   90.00
#
_symmetry.space_group_name_H-M   'P 1'
#
loop_
_entity.id
_entity.type
_entity.pdbx_description
1 polymer ?
#
loop_
_entity_poly.entity_id
_entity_poly.type
_entity_poly.pdbx_seq_one_letter_code
_entity_poly.pdbx_strand_id
1 'polypeptide(L)'
;MRPSRLMISLLAAVLLILPGYAGAQESTRILWRDEPRQQLHINRDYINSSPEHIRAILAFLSTRAGTACQQTEPNVIAVDLNDPDLLEMGLADLFTPAKLACELTAGVGYDDQCSEEHIRFVKKWFRRDAAIFQELDSCARAAATDGNRTVFDLLEIEADAAAVTVRYTITQWNPFGTKTESFSDRYELQYDTLQRTAHEIVDSNMARF
;
A
#
# COMPACT_ATOMS: atom_id res chain seq x y z
N MET A 1 50.87 -37.80 33.85
CA MET A 1 50.61 -36.43 33.37
C MET A 1 49.23 -36.35 32.75
N ARG A 2 48.27 -35.79 33.50
CA ARG A 2 47.06 -35.07 33.02
C ARG A 2 47.31 -33.58 33.37
N PRO A 3 46.68 -32.55 32.76
CA PRO A 3 45.34 -32.48 32.14
C PRO A 3 45.41 -31.90 30.69
N SER A 4 44.36 -31.77 29.86
CA SER A 4 43.18 -30.90 30.03
C SER A 4 42.09 -31.23 29.01
N ARG A 5 40.93 -31.66 29.53
CA ARG A 5 39.61 -31.47 28.93
C ARG A 5 39.08 -30.15 29.49
N LEU A 6 38.73 -29.16 28.66
CA LEU A 6 37.69 -28.15 28.90
C LEU A 6 37.76 -27.09 27.78
N MET A 7 37.05 -27.31 26.68
CA MET A 7 36.48 -26.23 25.87
C MET A 7 35.04 -26.66 25.57
N ILE A 8 34.25 -26.67 26.64
CA ILE A 8 32.80 -26.79 26.56
C ILE A 8 32.28 -25.35 26.60
N SER A 9 31.67 -24.95 25.49
CA SER A 9 30.49 -24.09 25.40
C SER A 9 30.58 -22.71 26.10
N LEU A 10 31.00 -21.69 25.34
CA LEU A 10 30.86 -20.28 25.73
C LEU A 10 30.15 -19.44 24.66
N LEU A 11 29.36 -20.07 23.80
CA LEU A 11 28.58 -19.42 22.72
C LEU A 11 27.07 -19.66 22.81
N ALA A 12 26.57 -20.18 23.93
CA ALA A 12 25.13 -20.45 24.15
C ALA A 12 24.46 -19.55 25.19
N ALA A 13 25.12 -18.47 25.66
CA ALA A 13 24.63 -17.68 26.80
C ALA A 13 24.51 -16.16 26.51
N VAL A 14 24.20 -15.76 25.28
CA VAL A 14 23.81 -14.36 24.96
C VAL A 14 22.57 -14.34 24.06
N LEU A 15 21.57 -15.15 24.39
CA LEU A 15 20.33 -15.20 23.59
C LEU A 15 19.07 -15.45 24.43
N LEU A 16 19.11 -15.10 25.71
CA LEU A 16 17.93 -15.11 26.56
C LEU A 16 17.88 -13.84 27.39
N ILE A 17 16.69 -13.23 27.42
CA ILE A 17 16.29 -12.04 28.18
C ILE A 17 16.53 -10.71 27.44
N LEU A 18 15.80 -10.49 26.36
CA LEU A 18 15.06 -9.22 26.29
C LEU A 18 13.60 -9.55 26.60
N PRO A 19 13.04 -9.01 27.71
CA PRO A 19 11.64 -9.21 28.03
C PRO A 19 10.79 -8.67 26.88
N GLY A 20 9.77 -9.45 26.51
CA GLY A 20 8.81 -9.10 25.49
C GLY A 20 8.24 -7.72 25.75
N TYR A 21 8.72 -6.74 24.97
CA TYR A 21 7.96 -5.55 24.67
C TYR A 21 6.83 -5.97 23.74
N ALA A 22 5.80 -6.61 24.30
CA ALA A 22 4.47 -6.61 23.71
C ALA A 22 3.84 -5.24 24.02
N GLY A 23 4.50 -4.17 23.55
CA GLY A 23 3.84 -2.87 23.45
C GLY A 23 2.71 -3.01 22.46
N ALA A 24 1.55 -2.40 22.74
CA ALA A 24 0.47 -2.31 21.76
C ALA A 24 1.08 -1.80 20.45
N GLN A 25 1.00 -2.61 19.41
CA GLN A 25 1.58 -2.31 18.12
C GLN A 25 0.77 -1.15 17.53
N GLU A 26 1.36 0.05 17.53
CA GLU A 26 0.66 1.26 17.13
C GLU A 26 0.55 1.27 15.60
N SER A 27 -0.69 1.31 15.11
CA SER A 27 -0.96 1.44 13.68
C SER A 27 -0.63 2.86 13.22
N THR A 28 0.12 2.99 12.14
CA THR A 28 0.38 4.28 11.49
C THR A 28 -0.54 4.47 10.29
N ARG A 29 -1.24 5.61 10.24
CA ARG A 29 -1.96 6.03 9.03
C ARG A 29 -0.97 6.54 7.98
N ILE A 30 -0.98 5.88 6.84
CA ILE A 30 -0.19 6.25 5.66
C ILE A 30 -0.98 7.23 4.81
N LEU A 31 -2.26 6.93 4.63
CA LEU A 31 -3.17 7.66 3.79
C LEU A 31 -4.56 7.54 4.38
N TRP A 32 -5.26 8.66 4.49
CA TRP A 32 -6.64 8.67 4.97
C TRP A 32 -7.38 9.86 4.39
N ARG A 33 -8.68 9.70 4.24
CA ARG A 33 -9.59 10.78 3.94
C ARG A 33 -10.15 11.37 5.23
N ASP A 34 -10.05 12.68 5.41
CA ASP A 34 -10.63 13.40 6.54
C ASP A 34 -12.09 13.78 6.22
N GLU A 35 -13.00 13.37 7.09
CA GLU A 35 -14.40 13.77 7.04
C GLU A 35 -14.65 14.95 7.98
N PRO A 36 -15.46 15.94 7.60
CA PRO A 36 -16.38 15.97 6.46
C PRO A 36 -15.79 16.53 5.17
N ARG A 37 -14.56 17.02 5.19
CA ARG A 37 -13.97 17.81 4.08
C ARG A 37 -13.57 16.97 2.87
N GLN A 38 -13.63 15.65 2.98
CA GLN A 38 -13.17 14.71 1.96
C GLN A 38 -11.70 14.97 1.56
N GLN A 39 -10.92 15.57 2.46
CA GLN A 39 -9.53 15.92 2.19
C GLN A 39 -8.65 14.69 2.36
N LEU A 40 -7.84 14.42 1.35
CA LEU A 40 -6.91 13.30 1.40
C LEU A 40 -5.60 13.74 2.06
N HIS A 41 -5.18 12.98 3.05
CA HIS A 41 -3.90 13.15 3.73
C HIS A 41 -2.98 11.99 3.39
N ILE A 42 -1.69 12.29 3.25
CA ILE A 42 -0.65 11.29 3.08
C ILE A 42 0.53 11.60 4.01
N ASN A 43 1.00 10.60 4.74
CA ASN A 43 2.12 10.71 5.66
C ASN A 43 3.45 10.48 4.93
N ARG A 44 3.89 11.48 4.18
CA ARG A 44 5.13 11.40 3.38
C ARG A 44 6.36 11.16 4.25
N ASP A 45 6.42 11.73 5.45
CA ASP A 45 7.55 11.56 6.36
C ASP A 45 7.71 10.09 6.76
N TYR A 46 6.60 9.41 7.07
CA TYR A 46 6.64 7.97 7.33
C TYR A 46 7.09 7.19 6.10
N ILE A 47 6.53 7.45 4.92
CA ILE A 47 6.90 6.71 3.69
C ILE A 47 8.39 6.88 3.38
N ASN A 48 8.92 8.09 3.49
CA ASN A 48 10.32 8.41 3.20
C ASN A 48 11.29 7.81 4.22
N SER A 49 10.90 7.73 5.49
CA SER A 49 11.71 7.15 6.56
C SER A 49 11.51 5.65 6.74
N SER A 50 10.53 5.06 6.05
CA SER A 50 10.20 3.65 6.15
C SER A 50 11.32 2.75 5.63
N PRO A 51 11.56 1.58 6.27
CA PRO A 51 12.43 0.55 5.74
C PRO A 51 12.04 0.13 4.31
N GLU A 52 13.02 -0.34 3.52
CA GLU A 52 12.77 -0.71 2.12
C GLU A 52 11.67 -1.75 1.94
N HIS A 53 11.51 -2.71 2.86
CA HIS A 53 10.46 -3.72 2.77
C HIS A 53 9.06 -3.12 2.94
N ILE A 54 8.88 -2.13 3.83
CA ILE A 54 7.62 -1.39 3.95
C ILE A 54 7.35 -0.61 2.66
N ARG A 55 8.37 0.07 2.12
CA ARG A 55 8.26 0.77 0.84
C ARG A 55 7.90 -0.19 -0.30
N ALA A 56 8.40 -1.42 -0.30
CA ALA A 56 8.04 -2.44 -1.28
C ALA A 56 6.58 -2.87 -1.18
N ILE A 57 6.01 -2.97 0.02
CA ILE A 57 4.58 -3.25 0.23
C ILE A 57 3.74 -2.07 -0.29
N LEU A 58 4.11 -0.84 0.06
CA LEU A 58 3.43 0.36 -0.42
C LEU A 58 3.49 0.51 -1.95
N ALA A 59 4.65 0.21 -2.53
CA ALA A 59 4.88 0.14 -3.98
C ALA A 59 3.97 -0.93 -4.63
N PHE A 60 3.88 -2.13 -4.04
CA PHE A 60 2.94 -3.14 -4.51
C PHE A 60 1.50 -2.66 -4.47
N LEU A 61 1.06 -2.05 -3.37
CA LEU A 61 -0.31 -1.54 -3.24
C LEU A 61 -0.63 -0.41 -4.21
N SER A 62 0.35 0.43 -4.57
CA SER A 62 0.15 1.48 -5.57
C SER A 62 -0.16 0.93 -6.96
N THR A 63 0.30 -0.28 -7.29
CA THR A 63 -0.07 -0.96 -8.55
C THR A 63 -1.57 -1.29 -8.63
N ARG A 64 -2.26 -1.38 -7.49
CA ARG A 64 -3.70 -1.66 -7.40
C ARG A 64 -4.55 -0.40 -7.50
N ALA A 65 -3.93 0.78 -7.44
CA ALA A 65 -4.61 2.05 -7.64
C ALA A 65 -4.99 2.17 -9.12
N GLY A 66 -6.29 2.02 -9.43
CA GLY A 66 -6.81 1.76 -10.78
C GLY A 66 -6.71 2.89 -11.81
N THR A 67 -5.90 3.92 -11.60
CA THR A 67 -5.68 4.99 -12.57
C THR A 67 -4.19 5.22 -12.77
N ALA A 68 -3.71 5.02 -14.00
CA ALA A 68 -2.31 5.20 -14.36
C ALA A 68 -1.80 6.59 -13.97
N CYS A 69 -0.67 6.64 -13.27
CA CYS A 69 0.08 7.87 -13.06
C CYS A 69 0.89 8.18 -14.29
N GLN A 70 0.34 9.04 -15.14
CA GLN A 70 1.16 9.74 -16.10
C GLN A 70 1.44 11.12 -15.52
N GLN A 71 2.61 11.28 -14.90
CA GLN A 71 3.12 12.61 -14.54
C GLN A 71 3.44 13.47 -15.77
N THR A 72 3.36 12.91 -16.98
CA THR A 72 4.00 13.47 -18.16
C THR A 72 3.27 14.59 -18.88
N GLU A 73 2.04 14.98 -18.55
CA GLU A 73 1.49 16.23 -19.09
C GLU A 73 0.59 16.96 -18.09
N PRO A 74 0.60 18.32 -18.09
CA PRO A 74 -0.43 19.13 -17.46
C PRO A 74 -1.75 19.02 -18.25
N ASN A 75 -2.16 17.81 -18.64
CA ASN A 75 -3.51 17.54 -19.10
C ASN A 75 -4.33 17.30 -17.86
N VAL A 76 -4.66 18.42 -17.23
CA VAL A 76 -6.00 18.72 -16.74
C VAL A 76 -6.98 17.82 -17.50
N ILE A 77 -7.49 16.75 -16.85
CA ILE A 77 -8.84 16.35 -17.16
C ILE A 77 -9.60 17.65 -16.89
N ALA A 78 -10.03 18.34 -17.95
CA ALA A 78 -10.92 19.47 -17.83
C ALA A 78 -12.24 18.89 -17.36
N VAL A 79 -12.27 18.57 -16.07
CA VAL A 79 -13.48 18.46 -15.31
C VAL A 79 -14.07 19.85 -15.45
N ASP A 80 -15.19 19.98 -16.16
CA ASP A 80 -15.91 21.24 -16.19
C ASP A 80 -16.29 21.54 -14.75
N LEU A 81 -15.55 22.45 -14.11
CA LEU A 81 -15.80 22.85 -12.73
C LEU A 81 -17.13 23.59 -12.59
N ASN A 82 -17.85 23.82 -13.70
CA ASN A 82 -19.21 24.34 -13.71
C ASN A 82 -20.26 23.25 -13.94
N ASP A 83 -19.87 21.97 -14.02
CA ASP A 83 -20.82 20.87 -14.01
C ASP A 83 -21.54 20.87 -12.65
N PRO A 84 -22.85 21.16 -12.63
CA PRO A 84 -23.61 21.27 -11.39
C PRO A 84 -23.62 19.95 -10.60
N ASP A 85 -23.50 18.80 -11.27
CA ASP A 85 -23.46 17.50 -10.59
C ASP A 85 -22.13 17.32 -9.84
N LEU A 86 -21.02 17.85 -10.38
CA LEU A 86 -19.70 17.79 -9.73
C LEU A 86 -19.53 18.86 -8.64
N LEU A 87 -20.18 20.02 -8.80
CA LEU A 87 -20.24 21.07 -7.79
C LEU A 87 -21.13 20.69 -6.60
N GLU A 88 -22.29 20.05 -6.83
CA GLU A 88 -23.15 19.52 -5.77
C GLU A 88 -22.47 18.37 -5.00
N MET A 89 -21.60 17.61 -5.64
CA MET A 89 -20.75 16.61 -5.00
C MET A 89 -19.52 17.18 -4.26
N GLY A 90 -19.28 18.49 -4.31
CA GLY A 90 -18.12 19.13 -3.66
C GLY A 90 -16.76 18.73 -4.28
N LEU A 91 -16.74 18.25 -5.53
CA LEU A 91 -15.57 17.63 -6.19
C LEU A 91 -14.54 18.62 -6.77
N ALA A 92 -14.77 19.93 -6.68
CA ALA A 92 -13.90 20.93 -7.30
C ALA A 92 -12.46 20.98 -6.73
N ASP A 93 -12.25 20.49 -5.50
CA ASP A 93 -10.92 20.32 -4.87
C ASP A 93 -10.52 18.84 -4.70
N LEU A 94 -11.32 17.90 -5.19
CA LEU A 94 -11.09 16.48 -4.93
C LEU A 94 -9.90 15.98 -5.74
N PHE A 95 -8.87 15.59 -4.98
CA PHE A 95 -7.78 14.73 -5.42
C PHE A 95 -8.38 13.62 -6.30
N THR A 96 -8.12 13.69 -7.60
CA THR A 96 -8.55 12.63 -8.50
C THR A 96 -7.91 11.31 -8.04
N PRO A 97 -8.57 10.17 -8.24
CA PRO A 97 -7.98 8.84 -7.96
C PRO A 97 -6.56 8.68 -8.50
N ALA A 98 -6.29 9.31 -9.65
CA ALA A 98 -4.96 9.39 -10.26
C ALA A 98 -3.95 10.07 -9.34
N LYS A 99 -4.27 11.26 -8.80
CA LYS A 99 -3.35 11.98 -7.90
C LYS A 99 -2.93 11.14 -6.71
N LEU A 100 -3.83 10.33 -6.16
CA LEU A 100 -3.52 9.49 -5.01
C LEU A 100 -2.57 8.33 -5.31
N ALA A 101 -2.84 7.61 -6.40
CA ALA A 101 -1.92 6.61 -6.93
C ALA A 101 -0.52 7.23 -7.10
N CYS A 102 -0.47 8.48 -7.55
CA CYS A 102 0.79 9.17 -7.86
C CYS A 102 1.49 9.66 -6.61
N GLU A 103 0.76 10.12 -5.60
CA GLU A 103 1.32 10.50 -4.31
C GLU A 103 1.94 9.30 -3.60
N LEU A 104 1.27 8.14 -3.62
CA LEU A 104 1.83 6.92 -3.04
C LEU A 104 3.05 6.43 -3.83
N THR A 105 2.96 6.41 -5.16
CA THR A 105 4.05 5.97 -6.07
C THR A 105 5.26 6.91 -6.00
N ALA A 106 5.05 8.23 -5.97
CA ALA A 106 6.10 9.21 -5.79
C ALA A 106 6.71 9.12 -4.39
N GLY A 107 5.90 8.89 -3.36
CA GLY A 107 6.37 8.66 -2.00
C GLY A 107 7.32 7.46 -1.90
N VAL A 108 7.07 6.39 -2.67
CA VAL A 108 8.00 5.25 -2.76
C VAL A 108 9.14 5.46 -3.77
N GLY A 109 9.21 6.61 -4.43
CA GLY A 109 10.33 7.02 -5.28
C GLY A 109 10.21 6.65 -6.76
N TYR A 110 8.99 6.50 -7.29
CA TYR A 110 8.74 6.16 -8.68
C TYR A 110 7.75 7.14 -9.34
N ASP A 111 7.85 7.31 -10.65
CA ASP A 111 7.02 8.27 -11.38
C ASP A 111 5.76 7.64 -12.01
N ASP A 112 5.79 6.33 -12.28
CA ASP A 112 4.70 5.53 -12.85
C ASP A 112 4.63 4.17 -12.12
N GLN A 113 3.44 3.82 -11.62
CA GLN A 113 3.21 2.60 -10.82
C GLN A 113 3.31 1.30 -11.64
N CYS A 114 3.42 1.39 -12.95
CA CYS A 114 3.69 0.25 -13.83
C CYS A 114 4.99 0.46 -14.64
N SER A 115 5.85 1.41 -14.27
CA SER A 115 7.19 1.53 -14.87
C SER A 115 8.01 0.26 -14.63
N GLU A 116 8.93 -0.05 -15.57
CA GLU A 116 9.79 -1.23 -15.43
C GLU A 116 10.62 -1.18 -14.14
N GLU A 117 11.09 0.01 -13.74
CA GLU A 117 11.85 0.18 -12.51
C GLU A 117 11.02 -0.10 -11.25
N HIS A 118 9.78 0.40 -11.21
CA HIS A 118 8.86 0.13 -10.11
C HIS A 118 8.53 -1.37 -10.03
N ILE A 119 8.14 -1.99 -11.15
CA ILE A 119 7.81 -3.41 -11.19
C ILE A 119 9.02 -4.27 -10.84
N ARG A 120 10.22 -3.93 -11.31
CA ARG A 120 11.47 -4.62 -10.94
C ARG A 120 11.73 -4.53 -9.44
N PHE A 121 11.51 -3.37 -8.83
CA PHE A 121 11.65 -3.18 -7.39
C PHE A 121 10.67 -4.05 -6.60
N VAL A 122 9.39 -4.04 -6.96
CA VAL A 122 8.38 -4.87 -6.28
C VAL A 122 8.70 -6.36 -6.48
N LYS A 123 8.98 -6.80 -7.72
CA LYS A 123 9.33 -8.20 -8.04
C LYS A 123 10.56 -8.69 -7.29
N LYS A 124 11.56 -7.84 -7.02
CA LYS A 124 12.74 -8.20 -6.21
C LYS A 124 12.33 -8.68 -4.81
N TRP A 125 11.42 -7.96 -4.17
CA TRP A 125 10.94 -8.27 -2.82
C TRP A 125 9.99 -9.47 -2.81
N PHE A 126 9.08 -9.55 -3.76
CA PHE A 126 8.05 -10.61 -3.82
C PHE A 126 8.43 -11.82 -4.69
N ARG A 127 9.71 -12.03 -4.99
CA ARG A 127 10.19 -13.10 -5.90
C ARG A 127 9.85 -14.54 -5.50
N ARG A 128 9.39 -14.75 -4.25
CA ARG A 128 8.94 -16.06 -3.73
C ARG A 128 7.42 -16.17 -3.64
N ASP A 129 6.69 -15.09 -3.89
CA ASP A 129 5.24 -15.03 -3.86
C ASP A 129 4.70 -15.07 -5.29
N ALA A 130 4.44 -16.27 -5.79
CA ALA A 130 3.98 -16.48 -7.16
C ALA A 130 2.64 -15.77 -7.46
N ALA A 131 1.78 -15.62 -6.45
CA ALA A 131 0.48 -14.96 -6.62
C ALA A 131 0.66 -13.46 -6.87
N ILE A 132 1.46 -12.80 -6.03
CA ILE A 132 1.80 -11.37 -6.26
C ILE A 132 2.53 -11.19 -7.58
N PHE A 133 3.44 -12.11 -7.93
CA PHE A 133 4.16 -12.01 -9.19
C PHE A 133 3.22 -12.03 -10.40
N GLN A 134 2.19 -12.88 -10.37
CA GLN A 134 1.16 -12.95 -11.39
C GLN A 134 0.28 -11.69 -11.41
N GLU A 135 -0.08 -11.14 -10.24
CA GLU A 135 -0.82 -9.87 -10.15
C GLU A 135 -0.05 -8.72 -10.81
N LEU A 136 1.28 -8.69 -10.64
CA LEU A 136 2.17 -7.68 -11.23
C LEU A 136 2.33 -7.80 -12.75
N ASP A 137 2.18 -9.01 -13.33
CA ASP A 137 2.18 -9.17 -14.79
C ASP A 137 0.96 -8.49 -15.43
N SER A 138 -0.14 -8.45 -14.68
CA SER A 138 -1.32 -7.67 -14.99
C SER A 138 -1.28 -6.30 -14.32
N CYS A 139 -0.12 -5.63 -14.21
CA CYS A 139 -0.07 -4.19 -13.86
C CYS A 139 -0.80 -3.42 -14.96
N ALA A 140 -2.12 -3.50 -14.90
CA ALA A 140 -3.01 -2.90 -15.81
C ALA A 140 -2.88 -1.44 -15.46
N ARG A 141 -2.26 -0.70 -16.37
CA ARG A 141 -2.76 0.63 -16.68
C ARG A 141 -4.22 0.40 -17.07
N ALA A 142 -5.09 0.21 -16.07
CA ALA A 142 -6.52 0.20 -16.27
C ALA A 142 -6.76 1.56 -16.89
N ALA A 143 -6.89 1.56 -18.21
CA ALA A 143 -7.20 2.75 -18.93
C ALA A 143 -8.51 3.20 -18.28
N ALA A 144 -8.62 4.48 -17.93
CA ALA A 144 -9.83 5.04 -17.34
C ALA A 144 -11.03 5.01 -18.34
N THR A 145 -11.04 4.06 -19.28
CA THR A 145 -11.86 3.99 -20.48
C THR A 145 -13.31 3.64 -20.19
N ASP A 146 -13.61 3.11 -19.00
CA ASP A 146 -14.92 2.52 -18.71
C ASP A 146 -15.70 3.31 -17.63
N GLY A 147 -15.22 4.50 -17.25
CA GLY A 147 -15.80 5.27 -16.15
C GLY A 147 -15.56 4.65 -14.77
N ASN A 148 -14.93 3.47 -14.71
CA ASN A 148 -14.52 2.80 -13.49
C ASN A 148 -13.36 3.56 -12.84
N ARG A 149 -13.54 4.01 -11.60
CA ARG A 149 -12.52 4.69 -10.80
C ARG A 149 -12.32 3.94 -9.51
N THR A 150 -11.09 3.71 -9.08
CA THR A 150 -10.78 3.11 -7.77
C THR A 150 -9.88 4.06 -6.99
N VAL A 151 -10.25 4.42 -5.76
CA VAL A 151 -9.37 5.14 -4.82
C VAL A 151 -9.08 4.29 -3.60
N PHE A 152 -8.05 4.69 -2.86
CA PHE A 152 -7.93 4.36 -1.44
C PHE A 152 -8.58 5.45 -0.58
N ASP A 153 -9.37 5.06 0.40
CA ASP A 153 -9.93 5.97 1.42
C ASP A 153 -9.17 5.89 2.74
N LEU A 154 -8.59 4.73 3.02
CA LEU A 154 -7.77 4.48 4.19
C LEU A 154 -6.65 3.51 3.82
N LEU A 155 -5.46 3.76 4.36
CA LEU A 155 -4.31 2.86 4.33
C LEU A 155 -3.57 3.02 5.66
N GLU A 156 -3.59 1.97 6.46
CA GLU A 156 -2.94 1.86 7.76
C GLU A 156 -1.93 0.71 7.74
N ILE A 157 -0.79 0.93 8.37
CA ILE A 157 0.26 -0.07 8.54
C ILE A 157 0.49 -0.32 10.02
N GLU A 158 0.58 -1.60 10.36
CA GLU A 158 0.98 -2.09 11.67
C GLU A 158 2.18 -3.02 11.44
N ALA A 159 3.37 -2.59 11.85
CA ALA A 159 4.62 -3.29 11.57
C ALA A 159 5.33 -3.69 12.87
N ASP A 160 5.80 -4.94 12.92
CA ASP A 160 6.66 -5.45 13.98
C ASP A 160 7.98 -5.97 13.38
N ALA A 161 8.81 -6.60 14.19
CA ALA A 161 10.13 -7.09 13.77
C ALA A 161 10.05 -8.23 12.72
N ALA A 162 8.94 -8.96 12.64
CA ALA A 162 8.79 -10.14 11.80
C ALA A 162 7.74 -9.97 10.69
N ALA A 163 6.72 -9.14 10.91
CA ALA A 163 5.59 -9.04 10.02
C ALA A 163 5.05 -7.61 9.90
N VAL A 164 4.33 -7.41 8.80
CA VAL A 164 3.65 -6.17 8.46
C VAL A 164 2.21 -6.51 8.14
N THR A 165 1.28 -5.91 8.87
CA THR A 165 -0.15 -5.96 8.56
C THR A 165 -0.53 -4.64 7.93
N VAL A 166 -1.22 -4.71 6.79
CA VAL A 166 -1.74 -3.53 6.09
C VAL A 166 -3.25 -3.62 6.04
N ARG A 167 -3.92 -2.60 6.55
CA ARG A 167 -5.37 -2.46 6.42
C ARG A 167 -5.66 -1.33 5.46
N TYR A 168 -6.52 -1.57 4.49
CA TYR A 168 -6.85 -0.55 3.52
C TYR A 168 -8.29 -0.66 3.04
N THR A 169 -8.88 0.49 2.74
CA THR A 169 -10.23 0.59 2.17
C THR A 169 -10.10 1.17 0.77
N ILE A 170 -10.72 0.51 -0.20
CA ILE A 170 -10.88 1.05 -1.54
C ILE A 170 -12.34 1.36 -1.81
N THR A 171 -12.58 2.45 -2.53
CA THR A 171 -13.88 2.74 -3.11
C THR A 171 -13.77 2.74 -4.62
N GLN A 172 -14.65 1.95 -5.24
CA GLN A 172 -14.82 1.83 -6.68
C GLN A 172 -16.09 2.56 -7.10
N TRP A 173 -16.00 3.42 -8.10
CA TRP A 173 -17.14 4.08 -8.73
C TRP A 173 -17.29 3.63 -10.16
N ASN A 174 -18.52 3.44 -10.58
CA ASN A 174 -18.89 3.26 -11.97
C ASN A 174 -20.24 3.98 -12.25
N PRO A 175 -20.73 4.03 -13.50
CA PRO A 175 -22.00 4.68 -13.81
C PRO A 175 -23.23 4.09 -13.12
N PHE A 176 -23.12 2.89 -12.52
CA PHE A 176 -24.21 2.15 -11.90
C PHE A 176 -24.22 2.23 -10.38
N GLY A 177 -23.12 2.65 -9.74
CA GLY A 177 -23.05 2.77 -8.30
C GLY A 177 -21.64 2.86 -7.74
N THR A 178 -21.57 2.73 -6.42
CA THR A 178 -20.34 2.81 -5.64
C THR A 178 -20.18 1.53 -4.81
N LYS A 179 -18.98 0.95 -4.83
CA LYS A 179 -18.61 -0.20 -4.02
C LYS A 179 -17.45 0.17 -3.12
N THR A 180 -17.59 -0.07 -1.82
CA THR A 180 -16.49 0.12 -0.88
C THR A 180 -16.13 -1.21 -0.25
N GLU A 181 -14.85 -1.56 -0.30
CA GLU A 181 -14.31 -2.79 0.25
C GLU A 181 -13.09 -2.49 1.11
N SER A 182 -13.07 -3.08 2.30
CA SER A 182 -11.96 -3.02 3.23
C SER A 182 -11.23 -4.36 3.24
N PHE A 183 -9.91 -4.29 3.27
CA PHE A 183 -9.01 -5.43 3.20
C PHE A 183 -7.99 -5.40 4.34
N SER A 184 -7.49 -6.58 4.68
CA SER A 184 -6.36 -6.77 5.57
C SER A 184 -5.38 -7.76 4.94
N ASP A 185 -4.18 -7.29 4.65
CA ASP A 185 -3.07 -8.10 4.15
C ASP A 185 -2.03 -8.29 5.24
N ARG A 186 -1.48 -9.50 5.35
CA ARG A 186 -0.32 -9.78 6.21
C ARG A 186 0.87 -10.20 5.37
N TYR A 187 2.02 -9.59 5.64
CA TYR A 187 3.29 -9.84 4.99
C TYR A 187 4.33 -10.28 6.02
N GLU A 188 5.11 -11.29 5.70
CA GLU A 188 6.23 -11.73 6.54
C GLU A 188 7.56 -11.50 5.81
N LEU A 189 8.52 -10.95 6.56
CA LEU A 189 9.87 -10.74 6.06
C LEU A 189 10.66 -12.04 6.19
N GLN A 190 11.06 -12.60 5.05
CA GLN A 190 11.92 -13.76 4.98
C GLN A 190 13.27 -13.33 4.39
N TYR A 191 14.21 -13.01 5.27
CA TYR A 191 15.52 -12.47 4.90
C TYR A 191 15.40 -11.15 4.10
N ASP A 192 15.52 -11.23 2.78
CA ASP A 192 15.46 -10.15 1.81
C ASP A 192 14.27 -10.32 0.84
N THR A 193 13.25 -11.07 1.27
CA THR A 193 11.99 -11.29 0.54
C THR A 193 10.79 -11.03 1.41
N LEU A 194 9.69 -10.64 0.77
CA LEU A 194 8.36 -10.58 1.35
C LEU A 194 7.51 -11.73 0.80
N GLN A 195 6.68 -12.28 1.68
CA GLN A 195 5.62 -13.21 1.32
C GLN A 195 4.32 -12.73 1.94
N ARG A 196 3.24 -12.64 1.15
CA ARG A 196 1.90 -12.39 1.67
C ARG A 196 1.36 -13.69 2.27
N THR A 197 1.13 -13.70 3.58
CA THR A 197 0.67 -14.88 4.32
C THR A 197 -0.83 -14.85 4.60
N ALA A 198 -1.47 -13.67 4.51
CA ALA A 198 -2.93 -13.54 4.57
C ALA A 198 -3.41 -12.41 3.65
N HIS A 199 -4.61 -12.61 3.09
CA HIS A 199 -5.38 -11.61 2.35
C HIS A 199 -6.85 -11.82 2.71
N GLU A 200 -7.44 -10.87 3.43
CA GLU A 200 -8.80 -10.96 3.96
C GLU A 200 -9.63 -9.76 3.55
N ILE A 201 -10.89 -10.00 3.17
CA ILE A 201 -11.89 -8.94 3.04
C ILE A 201 -12.52 -8.76 4.43
N VAL A 202 -12.34 -7.57 5.01
CA VAL A 202 -12.76 -7.25 6.38
C VAL A 202 -14.19 -6.73 6.40
N ASP A 203 -14.54 -5.91 5.42
CA ASP A 203 -15.89 -5.36 5.25
C ASP A 203 -16.14 -5.12 3.76
N SER A 204 -17.39 -5.29 3.33
CA SER A 204 -17.83 -5.03 1.96
C SER A 204 -19.21 -4.41 2.01
N ASN A 205 -19.27 -3.11 1.71
CA ASN A 205 -20.52 -2.37 1.62
C ASN A 205 -20.83 -2.10 0.15
N MET A 206 -21.90 -2.72 -0.34
CA MET A 206 -22.46 -2.46 -1.66
C MET A 206 -23.66 -1.52 -1.55
N ALA A 207 -23.50 -0.26 -1.93
CA ALA A 207 -24.63 0.61 -2.22
C ALA A 207 -25.00 0.43 -3.69
N ARG A 208 -26.08 -0.33 -3.95
CA ARG A 208 -26.69 -0.74 -5.24
C ARG A 208 -25.85 -0.48 -6.51
N PHE A 209 -25.41 -1.58 -7.13
CA PHE A 209 -25.00 -1.69 -8.53
C PHE A 209 -26.20 -1.82 -9.46
#